data_AF-A0A970N1Q4-F1
#
_entry.id   AF-A0A970N1Q4-F1
#
_cell.length_a   1.000
_cell.length_b   1.000
_cell.length_c   1.000
_cell.angle_alpha   90.00
_cell.angle_beta   90.00
_cell.angle_gamma   90.00
#
_symmetry.space_group_name_H-M   'P 1'
#
loop_
_entity.id
_entity.type
_entity.pdbx_description
1 polymer ?
#
loop_
_entity_poly.entity_id
_entity_poly.type
_entity_poly.pdbx_seq_one_letter_code
_entity_poly.pdbx_strand_id
1 'polypeptide(L)'
;HAKRQARKLLPAAPAPKGMLQTAGAAQKKMREEMIANDPVKRLFDVVGPKFADKQSGFTRITKIGFRRGDAASVVKLELAVD
;
A
#
# COMPACT_ATOMS: atom_id res chain seq x y z
N HIS A 1 12.51 -24.78 -17.63
CA HIS A 1 12.81 -23.44 -18.18
C HIS A 1 11.74 -22.41 -17.80
N ALA A 2 10.46 -22.67 -18.06
CA ALA A 2 9.32 -21.77 -17.79
C ALA A 2 9.19 -21.29 -16.32
N LYS A 3 9.43 -22.15 -15.32
CA LYS A 3 9.39 -21.76 -13.89
C LYS A 3 10.40 -20.65 -13.53
N ARG A 4 11.59 -20.62 -14.16
CA ARG A 4 12.57 -19.55 -13.93
C ARG A 4 12.14 -18.24 -14.58
N GLN A 5 11.53 -18.30 -15.76
CA GLN A 5 11.03 -17.12 -16.47
C GLN A 5 9.83 -16.51 -15.76
N ALA A 6 8.90 -17.32 -15.25
CA ALA A 6 7.75 -16.87 -14.48
C ALA A 6 8.16 -16.10 -13.21
N ARG A 7 9.22 -16.55 -12.52
CA ARG A 7 9.72 -15.88 -11.31
C ARG A 7 10.35 -14.50 -11.56
N LYS A 8 10.71 -14.16 -12.80
CA LYS A 8 11.17 -12.81 -13.19
C LYS A 8 10.02 -11.85 -13.47
N LEU A 9 8.85 -12.36 -13.86
CA LEU A 9 7.69 -11.57 -14.25
C LEU A 9 6.69 -11.38 -13.11
N LEU A 10 6.69 -12.30 -12.15
CA LEU A 10 5.81 -12.24 -10.99
C LEU A 10 6.38 -11.23 -9.97
N PRO A 11 5.55 -10.34 -9.41
CA PRO A 11 5.95 -9.54 -8.26
C PRO A 11 6.36 -10.47 -7.11
N ALA A 12 7.37 -10.06 -6.35
CA ALA A 12 7.79 -10.80 -5.17
C ALA A 12 6.58 -11.04 -4.27
N ALA A 13 6.33 -12.31 -3.92
CA ALA A 13 5.21 -12.66 -3.06
C ALA A 13 5.31 -11.85 -1.76
N PRO A 14 4.18 -11.28 -1.27
CA PRO A 14 4.18 -10.60 0.01
C PRO A 14 4.72 -11.57 1.07
N ALA A 15 5.66 -11.09 1.90
CA ALA A 15 6.31 -11.91 2.90
C ALA A 15 5.24 -12.63 3.75
N PRO A 16 5.39 -13.94 4.01
CA PRO A 16 4.41 -14.68 4.79
C PRO A 16 4.28 -14.06 6.17
N LYS A 17 3.05 -13.72 6.57
CA LYS A 17 2.74 -13.29 7.93
C LYS A 17 3.10 -14.45 8.87
N GLY A 18 4.18 -14.28 9.64
CA GLY A 18 4.62 -15.25 10.65
C GLY A 18 6.04 -15.82 10.52
N MET A 19 6.89 -15.39 9.57
CA MET A 19 8.29 -15.86 9.53
C MET A 19 9.27 -14.84 10.13
N LEU A 20 9.29 -14.78 11.47
CA LEU A 20 10.29 -14.03 12.23
C LEU A 20 11.66 -14.77 12.35
N GLN A 21 11.90 -15.84 11.57
CA GLN A 21 12.95 -16.84 11.85
C GLN A 21 13.92 -17.14 10.69
N THR A 22 14.40 -16.14 9.95
CA THR A 22 15.46 -16.29 8.94
C THR A 22 16.74 -15.58 9.38
N ALA A 23 17.51 -16.17 10.28
CA ALA A 23 18.73 -15.55 10.83
C ALA A 23 19.67 -15.00 9.73
N GLY A 24 19.96 -13.69 9.77
CA GLY A 24 21.02 -13.08 8.96
C GLY A 24 20.72 -11.66 8.42
N ALA A 25 21.62 -11.16 7.57
CA ALA A 25 21.57 -9.81 6.99
C ALA A 25 20.30 -9.52 6.16
N ALA A 26 19.65 -10.55 5.62
CA ALA A 26 18.40 -10.42 4.88
C ALA A 26 17.22 -10.01 5.79
N GLN A 27 17.15 -10.53 7.02
CA GLN A 27 16.17 -10.07 8.01
C GLN A 27 16.39 -8.63 8.42
N LYS A 28 17.66 -8.23 8.58
CA LYS A 28 18.01 -6.85 8.94
C LYS A 28 17.54 -5.87 7.86
N LYS A 29 17.82 -6.17 6.58
CA LYS A 29 17.35 -5.37 5.44
C LYS A 29 15.82 -5.33 5.33
N MET A 30 15.14 -6.47 5.44
CA MET A 30 13.67 -6.51 5.41
C MET A 30 13.05 -5.72 6.56
N ARG A 31 13.65 -5.78 7.76
CA ARG A 31 13.19 -5.03 8.92
C ARG A 31 13.40 -3.53 8.75
N GLU A 32 14.56 -3.13 8.22
CA GLU A 32 14.85 -1.73 7.87
C GLU A 32 13.87 -1.21 6.82
N GLU A 33 13.58 -1.99 5.76
CA GLU A 33 12.58 -1.64 4.74
C GLU A 33 11.16 -1.55 5.31
N MET A 34 10.80 -2.46 6.22
CA MET A 34 9.49 -2.48 6.86
C MET A 34 9.30 -1.30 7.83
N ILE A 35 10.35 -0.89 8.54
CA ILE A 35 10.37 0.32 9.38
C ILE A 35 10.34 1.58 8.50
N ALA A 36 11.09 1.61 7.41
CA ALA A 36 11.14 2.74 6.49
C ALA A 36 9.79 2.96 5.76
N ASN A 37 9.09 1.88 5.45
CA ASN A 37 7.78 1.90 4.80
C ASN A 37 6.63 1.66 5.78
N ASP A 38 6.83 1.90 7.08
CA ASP A 38 5.79 1.72 8.08
C ASP A 38 4.61 2.67 7.77
N PRO A 39 3.44 2.12 7.38
CA PRO A 39 2.30 2.94 7.01
C PRO A 39 1.76 3.74 8.20
N VAL A 40 1.94 3.24 9.43
CA VAL A 40 1.50 3.93 10.65
C VAL A 40 2.37 5.17 10.87
N LYS A 41 3.69 5.03 10.75
CA LYS A 41 4.60 6.16 10.84
C LYS A 41 4.28 7.24 9.80
N ARG A 42 4.05 6.84 8.55
CA ARG A 42 3.69 7.78 7.49
C ARG A 42 2.34 8.48 7.73
N LEU A 43 1.38 7.78 8.34
CA LEU A 43 0.08 8.34 8.72
C LEU A 43 0.25 9.47 9.74
N PHE A 44 1.05 9.27 10.78
CA PHE A 44 1.22 10.28 11.83
C PHE A 44 2.22 11.39 11.47
N ASP A 45 3.31 11.07 10.76
CA ASP A 45 4.35 12.06 10.44
C ASP A 45 3.97 12.96 9.25
N VAL A 46 3.23 12.43 8.27
CA VAL A 46 2.96 13.14 7.00
C VAL A 46 1.49 13.45 6.80
N VAL A 47 0.59 12.49 7.03
CA VAL A 47 -0.83 12.66 6.71
C VAL A 47 -1.55 13.44 7.82
N GLY A 48 -1.30 13.11 9.09
CA GLY A 48 -1.93 13.75 10.25
C GLY A 48 -1.78 15.28 10.26
N PRO A 49 -0.56 15.83 10.15
CA PRO A 49 -0.36 17.28 10.15
C PRO A 49 -1.08 18.01 9.02
N LYS A 50 -1.22 17.38 7.85
CA LYS A 50 -1.96 17.97 6.70
C LYS A 50 -3.46 18.12 6.94
N PHE A 51 -3.99 17.40 7.93
CA PHE A 51 -5.41 17.42 8.27
C PHE A 51 -5.68 18.02 9.66
N ALA A 52 -4.69 18.66 10.29
CA ALA A 52 -4.79 19.16 11.66
C ALA A 52 -6.00 20.09 11.89
N ASP A 53 -6.29 20.98 10.94
CA ASP A 53 -7.39 21.95 11.05
C ASP A 53 -8.75 21.38 10.58
N LYS A 54 -8.79 20.14 10.09
CA LYS A 54 -9.97 19.54 9.47
C LYS A 54 -10.67 18.60 10.45
N GLN A 55 -11.85 18.98 10.92
CA GLN A 55 -12.65 18.14 11.82
C GLN A 55 -13.30 16.93 11.13
N SER A 56 -13.60 17.00 9.82
CA SER A 56 -14.28 15.93 9.10
C SER A 56 -14.06 15.97 7.58
N GLY A 57 -14.46 14.88 6.90
CA GLY A 57 -14.39 14.77 5.45
C GLY A 57 -12.95 14.62 4.93
N PHE A 58 -12.22 13.64 5.45
CA PHE A 58 -10.83 13.35 5.07
C PHE A 58 -10.70 12.70 3.69
N THR A 59 -11.79 12.19 3.14
CA THR A 59 -11.83 11.48 1.86
C THR A 59 -12.82 12.13 0.90
N ARG A 60 -12.54 11.99 -0.40
CA ARG A 60 -13.40 12.44 -1.50
C ARG A 60 -13.69 11.26 -2.42
N ILE A 61 -14.93 11.16 -2.88
CA ILE A 61 -15.39 10.14 -3.83
C ILE A 61 -15.80 10.83 -5.12
N THR A 62 -15.15 10.49 -6.23
CA THR A 62 -15.47 11.00 -7.57
C THR A 62 -15.91 9.84 -8.46
N LYS A 63 -17.10 9.93 -9.04
CA LYS A 63 -17.60 8.90 -9.98
C LYS A 63 -16.84 8.99 -11.30
N ILE A 64 -16.33 7.87 -11.78
CA ILE A 64 -15.53 7.80 -13.03
C ILE A 64 -16.16 6.96 -14.13
N GLY A 65 -17.40 6.48 -13.92
CA GLY A 65 -18.18 5.73 -14.90
C GLY A 65 -18.34 4.27 -14.52
N PHE A 66 -18.38 3.39 -15.53
CA PHE A 66 -18.66 1.97 -15.35
C PHE A 66 -17.48 1.11 -15.76
N ARG A 67 -17.27 0.01 -15.03
CA ARG A 67 -16.27 -1.00 -15.34
C ARG A 67 -16.71 -1.78 -16.59
N ARG A 68 -15.76 -2.01 -17.49
CA ARG A 68 -16.01 -2.75 -18.73
C ARG A 68 -16.26 -4.23 -18.42
N GLY A 69 -17.36 -4.78 -18.93
CA GLY A 69 -17.70 -6.20 -18.85
C GLY A 69 -18.88 -6.53 -17.94
N ASP A 70 -19.06 -5.77 -16.85
CA ASP A 70 -20.13 -5.98 -15.86
C ASP A 70 -20.98 -4.73 -15.60
N ALA A 71 -20.66 -3.61 -16.26
CA ALA A 71 -21.32 -2.31 -16.06
C ALA A 71 -21.39 -1.86 -14.59
N ALA A 72 -20.47 -2.32 -13.74
CA ALA A 72 -20.43 -1.93 -12.34
C ALA A 72 -19.94 -0.48 -12.20
N SER A 73 -20.59 0.33 -11.36
CA SER A 73 -20.16 1.72 -11.13
C SER A 73 -18.82 1.78 -10.42
N VAL A 74 -17.89 2.59 -10.91
CA VAL A 74 -16.55 2.79 -10.34
C VAL A 74 -16.39 4.22 -9.85
N VAL A 75 -15.64 4.36 -8.75
CA VAL A 75 -15.29 5.63 -8.15
C VAL A 75 -13.78 5.74 -7.94
N LYS A 76 -13.26 6.96 -8.04
CA LYS A 76 -11.94 7.35 -7.55
C LYS A 76 -12.10 7.81 -6.10
N LEU A 77 -11.34 7.20 -5.19
CA LEU A 77 -11.35 7.52 -3.77
C LEU A 77 -10.01 8.15 -3.40
N GLU A 78 -10.04 9.37 -2.88
CA GLU A 78 -8.85 10.19 -2.65
C GLU A 78 -8.87 10.83 -1.26
N LEU A 79 -7.71 11.23 -0.77
CA LEU A 79 -7.61 12.10 0.40
C LEU A 79 -8.02 13.52 0.01
N ALA A 80 -8.89 14.13 0.80
CA ALA A 80 -9.37 15.50 0.60
C ALA A 80 -8.40 16.53 1.20
N VAL A 81 -7.10 16.39 0.87
CA VAL A 81 -6.09 17.44 1.08
C VAL A 81 -6.09 18.26 -0.20
N ASP A 82 -6.60 19.48 -0.11
CA ASP A 82 -6.40 20.52 -1.13
C ASP A 82 -5.23 21.42 -0.69
#